data_AF-A0A9R1J1A3-F1
#
_entry.id   AF-A0A9R1J1A3-F1
#
_cell.length_a   1.000
_cell.length_b   1.000
_cell.length_c   1.000
_cell.angle_alpha   90.00
_cell.angle_beta   90.00
_cell.angle_gamma   90.00
#
_symmetry.space_group_name_H-M   'P 1'
#
loop_
_entity.id
_entity.type
_entity.pdbx_description
1 polymer ?
#
loop_
_entity_poly.entity_id
_entity_poly.type
_entity_poly.pdbx_seq_one_letter_code
_entity_poly.pdbx_strand_id
1 'polypeptide(L)'
;MLGIQDATKQEKSKVDLAQLINKKDTDLRVITVGGKGADLGHTSIIRAVYKDPEIKNNFPCRAWVRLMHPFSPEDFIQSLVEQLHASEGVDILLETKKMGKELAEEFNGYFNAKKFLIVLNDLSTIEEWNRVKRCFPNNKKGSLIIVSTRQVEVASLCAGQESIVFELKQSSVDQNINAFYEKFLLSLILPN
;
A
#
# COMPACT_ATOMS: atom_id res chain seq x y z
N MET A 1 18.11 27.60 -0.93
CA MET A 1 16.68 27.72 -0.55
C MET A 1 15.82 26.54 -1.05
N LEU A 2 16.37 25.54 -1.76
CA LEU A 2 15.65 24.35 -2.25
C LEU A 2 15.33 23.32 -1.15
N GLY A 3 16.24 23.09 -0.20
CA GLY A 3 16.07 22.03 0.82
C GLY A 3 14.95 22.26 1.85
N ILE A 4 14.47 23.49 2.04
CA ILE A 4 13.40 23.78 3.03
C ILE A 4 12.02 23.44 2.45
N GLN A 5 11.80 23.62 1.14
CA GLN A 5 10.53 23.33 0.47
C GLN A 5 10.28 21.83 0.33
N ASP A 6 11.32 21.05 0.03
CA ASP A 6 11.22 19.59 -0.06
C ASP A 6 10.92 18.96 1.31
N ALA A 7 11.56 19.46 2.38
CA ALA A 7 11.32 18.99 3.75
C ALA A 7 9.90 19.29 4.25
N THR A 8 9.37 20.50 3.98
CA THR A 8 7.99 20.87 4.37
C THR A 8 6.93 20.10 3.59
N LYS A 9 7.19 19.80 2.31
CA LYS A 9 6.28 18.98 1.48
C LYS A 9 6.26 17.53 1.96
N GLN A 10 7.42 16.95 2.27
CA GLN A 10 7.51 15.58 2.78
C GLN A 10 6.80 15.44 4.14
N GLU A 11 6.89 16.45 5.01
CA GLU A 11 6.21 16.42 6.31
C GLU A 11 4.69 16.45 6.16
N LYS A 12 4.17 17.33 5.30
CA LYS A 12 2.73 17.36 4.98
C LYS A 12 2.25 16.01 4.45
N SER A 13 2.99 15.41 3.52
CA SER A 13 2.70 14.09 2.95
C SER A 13 2.62 12.97 3.99
N LYS A 14 3.47 13.00 5.04
CA LYS A 14 3.38 12.05 6.15
C LYS A 14 2.11 12.24 6.96
N VAL A 15 1.76 13.50 7.27
CA VAL A 15 0.55 13.83 8.03
C VAL A 15 -0.70 13.38 7.27
N ASP A 16 -0.79 13.67 5.98
CA ASP A 16 -1.91 13.28 5.14
C ASP A 16 -2.06 11.75 5.09
N LEU A 17 -0.94 11.01 4.93
CA LEU A 17 -0.97 9.55 4.96
C LEU A 17 -1.37 9.00 6.33
N ALA A 18 -0.84 9.54 7.43
CA ALA A 18 -1.21 9.11 8.78
C ALA A 18 -2.70 9.34 9.07
N GLN A 19 -3.26 10.48 8.64
CA GLN A 19 -4.69 10.77 8.76
C GLN A 19 -5.54 9.76 7.99
N LEU A 20 -5.14 9.41 6.76
CA LEU A 20 -5.83 8.40 5.98
C LEU A 20 -5.74 7.01 6.64
N ILE A 21 -4.58 6.61 7.15
CA ILE A 21 -4.44 5.33 7.87
C ILE A 21 -5.35 5.29 9.10
N ASN A 22 -5.44 6.39 9.86
CA ASN A 22 -6.23 6.48 11.10
C ASN A 22 -7.72 6.72 10.89
N LYS A 23 -8.18 6.95 9.66
CA LYS A 23 -9.61 7.05 9.35
C LYS A 23 -10.34 5.77 9.81
N LYS A 24 -11.40 5.95 10.59
CA LYS A 24 -12.22 4.85 11.08
C LYS A 24 -13.06 4.31 9.94
N ASP A 25 -12.76 3.08 9.54
CA ASP A 25 -13.55 2.28 8.62
C ASP A 25 -13.49 0.83 9.11
N THR A 26 -14.55 0.08 8.87
CA THR A 26 -14.58 -1.36 9.12
C THR A 26 -14.08 -2.15 7.93
N ASP A 27 -14.20 -1.63 6.72
CA ASP A 27 -13.87 -2.37 5.51
C ASP A 27 -12.37 -2.41 5.24
N LEU A 28 -11.95 -3.39 4.44
CA LEU A 28 -10.60 -3.41 3.87
C LEU A 28 -10.42 -2.18 2.98
N ARG A 29 -9.46 -1.32 3.35
CA ARG A 29 -9.10 -0.14 2.58
C ARG A 29 -7.79 -0.35 1.83
N VAL A 30 -7.64 0.38 0.73
CA VAL A 30 -6.43 0.40 -0.09
C VAL A 30 -6.06 1.85 -0.31
N ILE A 31 -4.87 2.24 0.15
CA ILE A 31 -4.29 3.56 -0.11
C ILE A 31 -3.17 3.37 -1.12
N THR A 32 -3.25 4.05 -2.24
CA THR A 32 -2.15 4.07 -3.21
C THR A 32 -1.31 5.32 -3.03
N VAL A 33 -0.01 5.13 -3.25
CA VAL A 33 1.06 6.12 -3.18
C VAL A 33 1.75 6.05 -4.53
N GLY A 34 1.40 6.98 -5.42
CA GLY A 34 1.85 6.98 -6.81
C GLY A 34 2.39 8.32 -7.28
N GLY A 35 3.35 8.32 -8.21
CA GLY A 35 3.91 9.53 -8.80
C GLY A 35 5.12 9.31 -9.71
N LYS A 36 5.30 10.20 -10.70
CA LYS A 36 6.54 10.29 -11.50
C LYS A 36 7.61 11.00 -10.68
N GLY A 37 8.50 10.25 -10.03
CA GLY A 37 9.58 10.80 -9.20
C GLY A 37 10.14 9.74 -8.24
N ALA A 38 11.43 9.82 -7.94
CA ALA A 38 12.23 8.73 -7.35
C ALA A 38 11.58 7.99 -6.15
N ASP A 39 11.55 6.66 -6.21
CA ASP A 39 11.08 5.69 -5.21
C ASP A 39 11.51 5.97 -3.76
N LEU A 40 12.65 6.66 -3.62
CA LEU A 40 13.22 7.04 -2.34
C LEU A 40 12.25 7.93 -1.55
N GLY A 41 11.47 8.80 -2.20
CA GLY A 41 10.52 9.69 -1.50
C GLY A 41 9.29 8.95 -0.98
N HIS A 42 8.62 8.18 -1.83
CA HIS A 42 7.42 7.40 -1.49
C HIS A 42 7.71 6.38 -0.39
N THR A 43 8.75 5.58 -0.59
CA THR A 43 9.19 4.58 0.39
C THR A 43 9.56 5.24 1.71
N SER A 44 10.18 6.42 1.71
CA SER A 44 10.54 7.12 2.96
C SER A 44 9.34 7.64 3.71
N ILE A 45 8.33 8.19 3.02
CA ILE A 45 7.08 8.65 3.65
C ILE A 45 6.32 7.48 4.25
N ILE A 46 6.10 6.41 3.48
CA ILE A 46 5.45 5.20 3.98
C ILE A 46 6.23 4.62 5.16
N ARG A 47 7.56 4.62 5.10
CA ARG A 47 8.42 4.10 6.17
C ARG A 47 8.32 4.90 7.45
N ALA A 48 8.24 6.23 7.36
CA ALA A 48 8.05 7.08 8.53
C ALA A 48 6.74 6.73 9.23
N VAL A 49 5.63 6.64 8.48
CA VAL A 49 4.30 6.34 9.03
C VAL A 49 4.18 4.88 9.50
N TYR A 50 4.78 3.93 8.78
CA TYR A 50 4.78 2.52 9.18
C TYR A 50 5.53 2.28 10.51
N LYS A 51 6.55 3.09 10.80
CA LYS A 51 7.32 3.02 12.06
C LYS A 51 6.70 3.84 13.20
N ASP A 52 5.65 4.61 12.92
CA ASP A 52 4.95 5.40 13.91
C ASP A 52 4.39 4.49 15.03
N PRO A 53 4.61 4.81 16.32
CA PRO A 53 4.13 3.98 17.43
C PRO A 53 2.60 3.84 17.49
N GLU A 54 1.84 4.88 17.15
CA GLU A 54 0.37 4.82 17.15
C GLU A 54 -0.12 3.88 16.05
N ILE A 55 0.46 3.97 14.86
CA ILE A 55 0.15 3.07 13.74
C ILE A 55 0.54 1.63 14.10
N LYS A 56 1.71 1.43 14.71
CA LYS A 56 2.16 0.11 15.19
C LYS A 56 1.19 -0.49 16.21
N ASN A 57 0.65 0.31 17.13
CA ASN A 57 -0.30 -0.16 18.13
C ASN A 57 -1.68 -0.46 17.52
N ASN A 58 -2.10 0.31 16.50
CA ASN A 58 -3.37 0.11 15.81
C ASN A 58 -3.39 -1.10 14.87
N PHE A 59 -2.22 -1.56 14.43
CA PHE A 59 -2.04 -2.67 13.52
C PHE A 59 -0.93 -3.58 14.07
N PRO A 60 -1.24 -4.58 14.93
CA PRO A 60 -0.24 -5.52 15.41
C PRO A 60 0.31 -6.40 14.28
N CYS A 61 -0.58 -6.78 13.35
CA CYS A 61 -0.24 -7.62 12.19
C CYS A 61 0.22 -6.74 11.05
N ARG A 62 1.51 -6.77 10.72
CA ARG A 62 2.08 -5.90 9.68
C ARG A 62 3.12 -6.62 8.85
N ALA A 63 3.13 -6.31 7.56
CA ALA A 63 4.15 -6.77 6.65
C ALA A 63 4.54 -5.67 5.67
N TRP A 64 5.82 -5.65 5.30
CA TRP A 64 6.34 -4.83 4.22
C TRP A 64 6.95 -5.72 3.16
N VAL A 65 6.33 -5.79 1.99
CA VAL A 65 6.78 -6.65 0.89
C VAL A 65 7.09 -5.81 -0.34
N ARG A 66 8.25 -6.06 -0.94
CA ARG A 66 8.61 -5.54 -2.25
C ARG A 66 8.27 -6.60 -3.30
N LEU A 67 7.51 -6.23 -4.33
CA LEU A 67 7.24 -7.16 -5.42
C LEU A 67 8.49 -7.31 -6.29
N MET A 68 8.95 -8.55 -6.43
CA MET A 68 10.05 -8.93 -7.30
C MET A 68 9.54 -9.10 -8.73
N HIS A 69 10.40 -8.79 -9.71
CA HIS A 69 10.08 -8.87 -11.14
C HIS A 69 11.03 -9.86 -11.84
N PRO A 70 10.52 -10.86 -12.59
CA PRO A 70 9.11 -11.13 -12.86
C PRO A 70 8.33 -11.56 -11.60
N PHE A 71 7.04 -11.21 -11.53
CA PHE A 71 6.21 -11.47 -10.36
C PHE A 71 5.95 -12.97 -10.14
N SER A 72 6.35 -13.45 -8.96
CA SER A 72 6.08 -14.80 -8.47
C SER A 72 5.12 -14.76 -7.27
N PRO A 73 3.92 -15.36 -7.36
CA PRO A 73 3.02 -15.48 -6.22
C PRO A 73 3.63 -16.25 -5.04
N GLU A 74 4.48 -17.24 -5.32
CA GLU A 74 5.16 -18.05 -4.30
C GLU A 74 6.14 -17.19 -3.50
N ASP A 75 7.01 -16.43 -4.19
CA ASP A 75 7.98 -15.54 -3.54
C ASP A 75 7.28 -14.43 -2.75
N PHE A 76 6.15 -13.93 -3.26
CA PHE A 76 5.33 -12.94 -2.58
C PHE A 76 4.75 -13.49 -1.27
N ILE A 77 4.16 -14.68 -1.32
CA ILE A 77 3.60 -15.34 -0.14
C ILE A 77 4.70 -15.63 0.88
N GLN A 78 5.83 -16.17 0.44
CA GLN A 78 6.99 -16.44 1.29
C GLN A 78 7.47 -15.16 2.00
N SER A 79 7.60 -14.06 1.24
CA SER A 79 7.98 -12.75 1.80
C SER A 79 6.97 -12.23 2.83
N LEU A 80 5.67 -12.45 2.61
CA LEU A 80 4.64 -12.11 3.61
C LEU A 80 4.81 -12.91 4.88
N VAL A 81 5.00 -14.23 4.78
CA VAL A 81 5.15 -15.10 5.95
C VAL A 81 6.35 -14.65 6.79
N GLU A 82 7.50 -14.44 6.15
CA GLU A 82 8.73 -14.01 6.83
C GLU A 82 8.56 -12.67 7.57
N GLN A 83 7.88 -11.71 6.95
CA GLN A 83 7.60 -10.41 7.57
C GLN A 83 6.63 -10.51 8.76
N LEU A 84 5.61 -11.37 8.64
CA LEU A 84 4.63 -11.58 9.71
C LEU A 84 5.23 -12.34 10.90
N HIS A 85 6.10 -13.31 10.64
CA HIS A 85 6.88 -13.99 11.67
C HIS A 85 7.75 -12.99 12.43
N ALA A 86 8.49 -12.14 11.72
CA ALA A 86 9.32 -11.11 12.35
C ALA A 86 8.52 -10.06 13.13
N SER A 87 7.29 -9.75 12.71
CA SER A 87 6.44 -8.73 13.36
C SER A 87 5.73 -9.24 14.60
N GLU A 88 5.24 -10.48 14.60
CA GLU A 88 4.37 -11.03 15.65
C GLU A 88 4.89 -12.31 16.32
N GLY A 89 6.03 -12.86 15.88
CA GLY A 89 6.55 -14.15 16.38
C GLY A 89 5.68 -15.33 15.95
N VAL A 90 5.01 -15.25 14.81
CA VAL A 90 4.07 -16.28 14.32
C VAL A 90 4.84 -17.47 13.76
N ASP A 91 5.22 -18.42 14.59
CA ASP A 91 5.83 -19.69 14.17
C ASP A 91 4.88 -20.55 13.30
N ILE A 92 3.57 -20.38 13.48
CA ILE A 92 2.53 -21.28 12.91
C ILE A 92 2.54 -21.31 11.37
N LEU A 93 2.76 -20.16 10.71
CA LEU A 93 2.72 -20.08 9.24
C LEU A 93 3.96 -20.68 8.55
N LEU A 94 5.10 -20.79 9.26
CA LEU A 94 6.36 -21.30 8.71
C LEU A 94 6.59 -22.79 8.96
N GLU A 95 5.94 -23.38 9.98
CA GLU A 95 6.23 -24.76 10.38
C GLU A 95 5.80 -25.82 9.37
N THR A 96 5.02 -25.46 8.36
CA THR A 96 4.36 -26.47 7.55
C THR A 96 4.80 -26.42 6.09
N LYS A 97 5.26 -27.58 5.58
CA LYS A 97 5.47 -27.90 4.16
C LYS A 97 4.18 -27.80 3.31
N LYS A 98 3.22 -26.98 3.74
CA LYS A 98 1.93 -26.78 3.10
C LYS A 98 2.16 -26.01 1.81
N MET A 99 1.59 -26.54 0.74
CA MET A 99 1.60 -25.89 -0.57
C MET A 99 0.17 -25.81 -1.11
N GLY A 100 -0.07 -24.83 -1.97
CA GLY A 100 -1.34 -24.67 -2.65
C GLY A 100 -2.49 -24.36 -1.69
N LYS A 101 -3.51 -25.23 -1.65
CA LYS A 101 -4.80 -24.95 -1.02
C LYS A 101 -4.72 -24.82 0.51
N GLU A 102 -3.94 -25.68 1.16
CA GLU A 102 -3.81 -25.68 2.64
C GLU A 102 -3.16 -24.39 3.13
N LEU A 103 -2.13 -23.92 2.43
CA LEU A 103 -1.48 -22.65 2.71
C LEU A 103 -2.47 -21.49 2.53
N ALA A 104 -3.26 -21.49 1.45
CA ALA A 104 -4.25 -20.46 1.20
C ALA A 104 -5.36 -20.41 2.26
N GLU A 105 -5.84 -21.56 2.75
CA GLU A 105 -6.85 -21.65 3.81
C GLU A 105 -6.32 -21.10 5.14
N GLU A 106 -5.08 -21.44 5.49
CA GLU A 106 -4.44 -20.96 6.71
C GLU A 106 -4.16 -19.45 6.65
N PHE A 107 -3.66 -18.96 5.51
CA PHE A 107 -3.50 -17.53 5.24
C PHE A 107 -4.83 -16.78 5.37
N ASN A 108 -5.89 -17.33 4.79
CA ASN A 108 -7.22 -16.72 4.85
C ASN A 108 -7.75 -16.72 6.29
N GLY A 109 -7.58 -17.81 7.04
CA GLY A 109 -7.95 -17.88 8.45
C GLY A 109 -7.20 -16.84 9.30
N TYR A 110 -5.89 -16.73 9.08
CA TYR A 110 -5.02 -15.77 9.74
C TYR A 110 -5.47 -14.32 9.49
N PHE A 111 -5.64 -13.94 8.22
CA PHE A 111 -6.05 -12.59 7.86
C PHE A 111 -7.51 -12.28 8.20
N ASN A 112 -8.40 -13.27 8.27
CA ASN A 112 -9.77 -13.06 8.78
C ASN A 112 -9.79 -12.77 10.29
N ALA A 113 -8.88 -13.36 11.05
CA ALA A 113 -8.85 -13.18 12.50
C ALA A 113 -8.24 -11.84 12.94
N LYS A 114 -7.37 -11.22 12.15
CA LYS A 114 -6.54 -10.08 12.58
C LYS A 114 -6.79 -8.81 11.78
N LYS A 115 -6.69 -7.65 12.44
CA LYS A 115 -6.57 -6.36 11.76
C LYS A 115 -5.12 -6.22 11.28
N PHE A 116 -4.93 -5.98 9.98
CA PHE A 116 -3.60 -5.97 9.36
C PHE A 116 -3.28 -4.67 8.61
N LEU A 117 -1.99 -4.36 8.52
CA LEU A 117 -1.43 -3.31 7.64
C LEU A 117 -0.36 -3.92 6.73
N ILE A 118 -0.62 -3.98 5.44
CA ILE A 118 0.33 -4.52 4.45
C ILE A 118 0.84 -3.40 3.56
N VAL A 119 2.16 -3.24 3.48
CA VAL A 119 2.82 -2.32 2.56
C VAL A 119 3.36 -3.11 1.37
N LEU A 120 2.94 -2.73 0.16
CA LEU A 120 3.37 -3.32 -1.10
C LEU A 120 4.17 -2.30 -1.89
N ASN A 121 5.45 -2.58 -2.11
CA ASN A 121 6.34 -1.73 -2.90
C ASN A 121 6.55 -2.27 -4.31
N ASP A 122 6.74 -1.34 -5.25
CA ASP A 122 7.12 -1.60 -6.64
C ASP A 122 6.12 -2.46 -7.41
N LEU A 123 4.83 -2.23 -7.15
CA LEU A 123 3.76 -2.80 -7.96
C LEU A 123 3.84 -2.21 -9.38
N SER A 124 3.96 -3.09 -10.38
CA SER A 124 4.17 -2.70 -11.78
C SER A 124 2.92 -2.86 -12.64
N THR A 125 1.98 -3.74 -12.32
CA THR A 125 0.80 -3.92 -13.16
C THR A 125 -0.48 -4.10 -12.35
N ILE A 126 -1.61 -3.80 -12.98
CA ILE A 126 -2.92 -4.08 -12.39
C ILE A 126 -3.19 -5.60 -12.29
N GLU A 127 -2.55 -6.40 -13.15
CA GLU A 127 -2.63 -7.85 -13.08
C GLU A 127 -1.99 -8.40 -11.81
N GLU A 128 -0.79 -7.90 -11.46
CA GLU A 128 -0.13 -8.19 -10.18
C GLU A 128 -1.04 -7.83 -9.02
N TRP A 129 -1.64 -6.63 -9.03
CA TRP A 129 -2.59 -6.23 -8.00
C TRP A 129 -3.77 -7.18 -7.89
N ASN A 130 -4.35 -7.58 -9.02
CA ASN A 130 -5.47 -8.51 -9.05
C ASN A 130 -5.12 -9.88 -8.48
N ARG A 131 -3.86 -10.31 -8.59
CA ARG A 131 -3.37 -11.55 -7.96
C ARG A 131 -3.15 -11.34 -6.47
N VAL A 132 -2.44 -10.28 -6.08
CA VAL A 132 -2.11 -9.96 -4.68
C VAL A 132 -3.37 -9.71 -3.83
N LYS A 133 -4.34 -8.94 -4.34
CA LYS A 133 -5.55 -8.60 -3.59
C LYS A 133 -6.39 -9.82 -3.19
N ARG A 134 -6.27 -10.94 -3.93
CA ARG A 134 -6.98 -12.19 -3.62
C ARG A 134 -6.47 -12.86 -2.35
N CYS A 135 -5.27 -12.52 -1.91
CA CYS A 135 -4.70 -13.04 -0.66
C CYS A 135 -5.33 -12.38 0.59
N PHE A 136 -6.03 -11.26 0.43
CA PHE A 136 -6.49 -10.45 1.56
C PHE A 136 -8.02 -10.38 1.61
N PRO A 137 -8.66 -10.95 2.64
CA PRO A 137 -10.10 -10.88 2.80
C PRO A 137 -10.54 -9.50 3.33
N ASN A 138 -11.75 -9.08 2.95
CA ASN A 138 -12.44 -7.99 3.65
C ASN A 138 -13.03 -8.52 4.96
N ASN A 139 -12.22 -8.49 6.02
CA ASN A 139 -12.54 -9.07 7.32
C ASN A 139 -13.40 -8.17 8.23
N LYS A 140 -13.82 -7.00 7.74
CA LYS A 140 -14.60 -5.99 8.50
C LYS A 140 -13.90 -5.50 9.79
N LYS A 141 -12.56 -5.56 9.87
CA LYS A 141 -11.75 -5.12 11.02
C LYS A 141 -10.98 -3.81 10.80
N GLY A 142 -11.24 -3.11 9.70
CA GLY A 142 -10.52 -1.89 9.32
C GLY A 142 -9.08 -2.17 8.89
N SER A 143 -8.87 -3.29 8.21
CA SER A 143 -7.56 -3.67 7.67
C SER A 143 -7.17 -2.76 6.50
N LEU A 144 -5.88 -2.61 6.27
CA LEU A 144 -5.36 -1.62 5.32
C LEU A 144 -4.22 -2.18 4.47
N ILE A 145 -4.26 -1.87 3.18
CA ILE A 145 -3.16 -2.13 2.25
C ILE A 145 -2.65 -0.80 1.72
N ILE A 146 -1.33 -0.56 1.81
CA ILE A 146 -0.66 0.59 1.20
C ILE A 146 0.09 0.08 -0.03
N VAL A 147 -0.20 0.65 -1.20
CA VAL A 147 0.45 0.28 -2.47
C VAL A 147 1.32 1.43 -2.94
N SER A 148 2.62 1.21 -3.05
CA SER A 148 3.55 2.13 -3.70
C SER A 148 3.82 1.68 -5.14
N THR A 149 3.61 2.58 -6.10
CA THR A 149 3.89 2.31 -7.52
C THR A 149 4.43 3.55 -8.23
N ARG A 150 5.30 3.34 -9.21
CA ARG A 150 5.77 4.40 -10.12
C ARG A 150 4.74 4.73 -11.21
N GLN A 151 3.78 3.85 -11.44
CA GLN A 151 2.79 3.97 -12.50
C GLN A 151 1.53 4.62 -11.96
N VAL A 152 1.30 5.88 -12.33
CA VAL A 152 0.12 6.63 -11.87
C VAL A 152 -1.17 5.93 -12.26
N GLU A 153 -1.21 5.33 -13.45
CA GLU A 153 -2.36 4.54 -13.92
C GLU A 153 -2.64 3.33 -13.00
N VAL A 154 -1.61 2.59 -12.61
CA VAL A 154 -1.75 1.49 -11.65
C VAL A 154 -2.21 2.01 -10.29
N ALA A 155 -1.66 3.14 -9.83
CA ALA A 155 -2.09 3.75 -8.56
C ALA A 155 -3.58 4.12 -8.57
N SER A 156 -4.08 4.68 -9.67
CA SER A 156 -5.49 5.05 -9.82
C SER A 156 -6.40 3.82 -9.88
N LEU A 157 -5.97 2.74 -10.53
CA LEU A 157 -6.76 1.51 -10.66
C LEU A 157 -6.74 0.62 -9.41
N CYS A 158 -5.70 0.74 -8.58
CA CYS A 158 -5.60 0.02 -7.31
C CYS A 158 -6.38 0.71 -6.19
N ALA A 159 -6.49 2.04 -6.27
CA ALA A 159 -7.22 2.83 -5.30
C ALA A 159 -8.70 2.42 -5.31
N GLY A 160 -9.23 2.09 -4.14
CA GLY A 160 -10.67 2.09 -3.95
C GLY A 160 -11.17 3.53 -3.89
N GLN A 161 -11.86 3.89 -2.80
CA GLN A 161 -12.33 5.25 -2.58
C GLN A 161 -11.22 6.25 -2.19
N GLU A 162 -9.99 5.78 -1.91
CA GLU A 162 -8.92 6.57 -1.28
C GLU A 162 -7.59 6.40 -2.03
N SER A 163 -7.04 7.48 -2.57
CA SER A 163 -5.71 7.52 -3.18
C SER A 163 -4.93 8.74 -2.72
N ILE A 164 -3.62 8.59 -2.55
CA ILE A 164 -2.70 9.72 -2.40
C ILE A 164 -1.74 9.70 -3.58
N VAL A 165 -1.90 10.67 -4.49
CA VAL A 165 -0.94 10.89 -5.56
C VAL A 165 0.12 11.87 -5.05
N PHE A 166 1.35 11.38 -4.90
CA PHE A 166 2.50 12.22 -4.57
C PHE A 166 3.15 12.71 -5.86
N GLU A 167 2.88 13.95 -6.24
CA GLU A 167 3.61 14.60 -7.31
C GLU A 167 4.95 15.12 -6.75
N LEU A 168 5.98 14.27 -6.69
CA LEU A 168 7.36 14.73 -6.53
C LEU A 168 7.79 15.42 -7.83
N LYS A 169 7.37 16.66 -8.03
CA LYS A 169 7.89 17.51 -9.13
C LYS A 169 9.40 17.57 -9.04
N GLN A 170 10.10 16.83 -9.90
CA GLN A 170 11.39 17.28 -10.37
C GLN A 170 11.14 18.52 -11.24
N SER A 171 11.95 19.55 -11.06
CA SER A 171 11.73 20.85 -11.68
C SER A 171 11.69 20.77 -13.21
N SER A 172 10.78 21.57 -13.76
CA SER A 172 10.60 21.98 -15.16
C SER A 172 9.98 20.96 -16.13
N VAL A 173 8.84 21.37 -16.68
CA VAL A 173 8.09 20.81 -17.83
C VAL A 173 7.25 19.56 -17.54
N ASP A 174 6.08 19.74 -16.91
CA ASP A 174 4.89 18.91 -17.18
C ASP A 174 3.66 19.47 -16.43
N GLN A 175 3.21 20.66 -16.83
CA GLN A 175 1.95 21.24 -16.33
C GLN A 175 0.69 20.61 -16.96
N ASN A 176 0.83 19.78 -17.99
CA ASN A 176 -0.31 19.21 -18.72
C ASN A 176 -0.97 18.01 -18.02
N ILE A 177 -0.23 17.26 -17.21
CA ILE A 177 -0.72 16.03 -16.60
C ILE A 177 -1.72 16.36 -15.46
N ASN A 178 -1.47 17.44 -14.71
CA ASN A 178 -2.35 17.88 -13.63
C ASN A 178 -3.75 18.26 -14.13
N ALA A 179 -3.85 18.93 -15.28
CA ALA A 179 -5.12 19.31 -15.89
C ALA A 179 -5.92 18.09 -16.37
N PHE A 180 -5.25 17.00 -16.76
CA PHE A 180 -5.91 15.77 -17.17
C PHE A 180 -6.56 15.05 -15.98
N TYR A 181 -5.89 15.00 -14.83
CA TYR A 181 -6.39 14.31 -13.63
C TYR A 181 -7.53 15.06 -12.93
N GLU A 182 -7.48 16.39 -12.81
CA GLU A 182 -8.63 17.14 -12.29
C GLU A 182 -9.85 16.97 -13.20
N LYS A 183 -9.65 16.99 -14.51
CA LYS A 183 -10.73 16.77 -15.48
C LYS A 183 -11.31 15.35 -15.40
N PHE A 184 -10.46 14.35 -15.18
CA PHE A 184 -10.89 12.96 -15.02
C PHE A 184 -11.68 12.75 -13.71
N LEU A 185 -11.21 13.30 -12.58
CA LEU A 185 -11.92 13.24 -11.31
C LEU A 185 -13.27 13.99 -11.36
N LEU A 186 -13.33 15.15 -12.03
CA LEU A 186 -14.57 15.89 -12.22
C LEU A 186 -15.58 15.13 -13.10
N SER A 187 -15.10 14.36 -14.08
CA SER A 187 -15.97 13.55 -14.95
C SER A 187 -16.60 12.33 -14.26
N LEU A 188 -16.07 11.91 -13.11
CA LEU A 188 -16.60 10.77 -12.33
C LEU A 188 -17.63 11.19 -11.28
N ILE A 189 -17.70 12.48 -10.94
CA ILE A 189 -18.54 13.01 -9.85
C ILE A 189 -19.84 13.64 -10.37
N LEU A 190 -19.92 13.95 -11.66
CA LEU A 190 -21.12 14.48 -12.30
C LEU A 190 -21.85 13.36 -13.07
N PRO A 191 -23.09 13.00 -12.72
CA PRO A 191 -23.91 12.21 -13.62
C PRO A 191 -24.31 13.11 -14.80
N ASN A 192 -24.26 12.56 -16.02
CA ASN A 192 -24.77 13.21 -17.22
C ASN A 192 -26.23 13.65 -17.07
#